data_AF-A0A6C0HNG7-F1
#
_entry.id   AF-A0A6C0HNG7-F1
#
_cell.length_a   1.000
_cell.length_b   1.000
_cell.length_c   1.000
_cell.angle_alpha   90.00
_cell.angle_beta   90.00
_cell.angle_gamma   90.00
#
_symmetry.space_group_name_H-M   'P 1'
#
loop_
_entity.id
_entity.type
_entity.pdbx_description
1 polymer ?
#
loop_
_entity_poly.entity_id
_entity_poly.type
_entity_poly.pdbx_seq_one_letter_code
_entity_poly.pdbx_strand_id
1 'polypeptide(L)'
;MKRREINLFNQTVPNEAIQKSLHACYENIAFSTFPYHAYRLTLSSHTLDKYHSGNCIAMTTFLKRYLHTNHKIRSFIVPASVPNIFRVEGTPELCHVSLLIPLTETSYYILDPAFYFLGPMYVDQVKAEPYAVDSMNIHKQRHETILGQYDGQRCLCFFEESPSDTWGYETYEVLDPDESIGIHFLTHKPEPFLCKTIMSGGVPYKDYHLKMEEGQLVFIQDHVEVYRGLPDQLPERLHEVVEQLLFKYLRPLR
;
A
#
# COMPACT_ATOMS: atom_id res chain seq x y z
N MET A 1 18.08 -8.99 0.22
CA MET A 1 17.67 -7.60 0.44
C MET A 1 18.89 -6.74 0.69
N LYS A 2 19.13 -5.76 -0.17
CA LYS A 2 20.12 -4.69 0.03
C LYS A 2 19.51 -3.65 0.96
N ARG A 3 20.26 -3.25 1.98
CA ARG A 3 19.78 -2.31 3.01
C ARG A 3 20.76 -1.18 3.28
N ARG A 4 20.23 -0.06 3.75
CA ARG A 4 20.97 1.12 4.21
C ARG A 4 20.40 1.61 5.53
N GLU A 5 21.27 1.89 6.49
CA GLU A 5 20.89 2.52 7.75
C GLU A 5 20.32 3.92 7.50
N ILE A 6 19.24 4.25 8.22
CA ILE A 6 18.62 5.56 8.16
C ILE A 6 19.13 6.38 9.35
N ASN A 7 19.91 7.41 9.07
CA ASN A 7 20.21 8.44 10.07
C ASN A 7 18.99 9.37 10.14
N LEU A 8 18.30 9.39 11.28
CA LEU A 8 17.20 10.31 11.52
C LEU A 8 17.73 11.76 11.61
N PHE A 9 16.90 12.73 11.24
CA PHE A 9 17.26 14.14 11.23
C PHE A 9 16.04 15.03 11.39
N ASN A 10 16.31 16.26 11.82
CA ASN A 10 15.29 17.28 11.97
C ASN A 10 14.73 17.70 10.59
N GLN A 11 13.42 17.57 10.41
CA GLN A 11 12.70 18.17 9.28
C GLN A 11 11.28 18.54 9.69
N THR A 12 10.74 19.61 9.10
CA THR A 12 9.36 20.01 9.31
C THR A 12 8.44 19.21 8.40
N VAL A 13 7.46 18.54 8.99
CA VAL A 13 6.48 17.72 8.27
C VAL A 13 5.07 18.17 8.65
N PRO A 14 4.45 19.10 7.90
CA PRO A 14 3.09 19.54 8.19
C PRO A 14 2.09 18.39 8.01
N ASN A 15 1.15 18.23 8.96
CA ASN A 15 0.11 17.20 8.87
C ASN A 15 -0.70 17.29 7.56
N GLU A 16 -0.98 18.51 7.09
CA GLU A 16 -1.67 18.73 5.81
C GLU A 16 -0.92 18.13 4.62
N ALA A 17 0.42 18.15 4.63
CA ALA A 17 1.23 17.55 3.57
C ALA A 17 1.07 16.03 3.54
N ILE A 18 1.02 15.38 4.73
CA ILE A 18 0.77 13.95 4.85
C ILE A 18 -0.63 13.61 4.34
N GLN A 19 -1.65 14.31 4.82
CA GLN A 19 -3.04 14.07 4.44
C GLN A 19 -3.25 14.23 2.93
N LYS A 20 -2.76 15.32 2.33
CA LYS A 20 -2.81 15.51 0.87
C LYS A 20 -2.10 14.40 0.11
N SER A 21 -0.97 13.92 0.61
CA SER A 21 -0.18 12.88 -0.05
C SER A 21 -0.88 11.51 0.00
N LEU A 22 -1.47 11.15 1.15
CA LEU A 22 -2.27 9.93 1.30
C LEU A 22 -3.52 9.99 0.41
N HIS A 23 -4.26 11.10 0.45
CA HIS A 23 -5.44 11.30 -0.41
C HIS A 23 -5.07 11.19 -1.89
N ALA A 24 -3.99 11.84 -2.33
CA ALA A 24 -3.52 11.75 -3.70
C ALA A 24 -3.17 10.30 -4.08
N CYS A 25 -2.56 9.53 -3.16
CA CYS A 25 -2.25 8.12 -3.39
C CYS A 25 -3.52 7.29 -3.56
N TYR A 26 -4.46 7.37 -2.61
CA TYR A 26 -5.69 6.56 -2.63
C TYR A 26 -6.64 6.92 -3.76
N GLU A 27 -6.67 8.18 -4.17
CA GLU A 27 -7.51 8.63 -5.28
C GLU A 27 -6.92 8.23 -6.64
N ASN A 28 -5.60 8.27 -6.79
CA ASN A 28 -5.00 8.15 -8.11
C ASN A 28 -4.35 6.80 -8.38
N ILE A 29 -3.92 6.06 -7.35
CA ILE A 29 -3.16 4.82 -7.50
C ILE A 29 -4.00 3.61 -7.10
N ALA A 30 -4.15 2.64 -8.00
CA ALA A 30 -4.82 1.38 -7.69
C ALA A 30 -3.83 0.33 -7.15
N PHE A 31 -4.22 -0.41 -6.12
CA PHE A 31 -3.45 -1.57 -5.66
C PHE A 31 -3.67 -2.71 -6.67
N SER A 32 -2.65 -3.11 -7.42
CA SER A 32 -2.80 -4.06 -8.51
C SER A 32 -1.57 -4.93 -8.75
N THR A 33 -1.82 -6.19 -9.14
CA THR A 33 -0.78 -7.09 -9.68
C THR A 33 -0.91 -7.31 -11.19
N PHE A 34 -1.93 -6.75 -11.85
CA PHE A 34 -2.10 -6.86 -13.31
C PHE A 34 -0.85 -6.43 -14.09
N PRO A 35 -0.20 -5.28 -13.79
CA PRO A 35 0.99 -4.86 -14.54
C PRO A 35 2.13 -5.88 -14.55
N TYR A 36 2.26 -6.64 -13.46
CA TYR A 36 3.32 -7.62 -13.30
C TYR A 36 2.97 -8.95 -14.00
N HIS A 37 1.76 -9.46 -13.81
CA HIS A 37 1.38 -10.75 -14.41
C HIS A 37 0.97 -10.66 -15.87
N ALA A 38 0.11 -9.69 -16.22
CA ALA A 38 -0.44 -9.56 -17.57
C ALA A 38 0.55 -8.88 -18.53
N TYR A 39 1.31 -7.89 -18.05
CA TYR A 39 2.22 -7.09 -18.90
C TYR A 39 3.70 -7.33 -18.61
N ARG A 40 4.02 -8.28 -17.72
CA ARG A 40 5.39 -8.73 -17.41
C ARG A 40 6.33 -7.61 -16.98
N LEU A 41 5.80 -6.56 -16.36
CA LEU A 41 6.64 -5.56 -15.72
C LEU A 41 7.25 -6.12 -14.43
N THR A 42 8.52 -5.82 -14.20
CA THR A 42 9.26 -6.31 -13.03
C THR A 42 9.55 -5.22 -12.00
N LEU A 43 9.46 -3.95 -12.38
CA LEU A 43 9.76 -2.80 -11.51
C LEU A 43 8.50 -2.02 -11.17
N SER A 44 8.26 -1.80 -9.88
CA SER A 44 7.10 -1.05 -9.38
C SER A 44 7.10 0.42 -9.81
N SER A 45 8.28 0.99 -10.08
CA SER A 45 8.39 2.32 -10.70
C SER A 45 7.76 2.35 -12.09
N HIS A 46 8.03 1.33 -12.92
CA HIS A 46 7.48 1.24 -14.28
C HIS A 46 5.96 0.99 -14.26
N THR A 47 5.46 0.20 -13.30
CA THR A 47 4.01 -0.01 -13.17
C THR A 47 3.31 1.29 -12.81
N LEU A 48 3.90 2.05 -11.87
CA LEU A 48 3.39 3.34 -11.45
C LEU A 48 3.36 4.35 -12.61
N ASP A 49 4.47 4.50 -13.32
CA ASP A 49 4.61 5.50 -14.39
C ASP A 49 3.71 5.20 -15.59
N LYS A 50 3.43 3.91 -15.85
CA LYS A 50 2.68 3.49 -17.04
C LYS A 50 1.19 3.25 -16.80
N TYR A 51 0.83 2.76 -15.61
CA TYR A 51 -0.52 2.32 -15.30
C TYR A 51 -1.12 3.00 -14.07
N HIS A 52 -0.40 3.89 -13.38
CA HIS A 52 -0.86 4.43 -12.09
C HIS A 52 -1.33 3.34 -11.12
N SER A 53 -0.68 2.17 -11.14
CA SER A 53 -1.04 1.04 -10.31
C SER A 53 0.16 0.18 -9.98
N GLY A 54 0.02 -0.65 -8.95
CA GLY A 54 1.02 -1.64 -8.59
C GLY A 54 0.78 -2.17 -7.19
N ASN A 55 1.73 -2.94 -6.66
CA ASN A 55 1.65 -3.48 -5.31
C ASN A 55 2.02 -2.41 -4.25
N CYS A 56 2.25 -2.84 -3.01
CA CYS A 56 2.67 -1.97 -1.91
C CYS A 56 3.92 -1.13 -2.23
N ILE A 57 4.87 -1.68 -2.99
CA ILE A 57 6.09 -0.98 -3.39
C ILE A 57 5.76 0.18 -4.31
N ALA A 58 4.85 0.00 -5.27
CA ALA A 58 4.42 1.07 -6.18
C ALA A 58 3.70 2.20 -5.42
N MET A 59 2.78 1.85 -4.51
CA MET A 59 2.06 2.84 -3.70
C MET A 59 2.99 3.62 -2.77
N THR A 60 3.89 2.93 -2.06
CA THR A 60 4.90 3.56 -1.20
C THR A 60 5.88 4.42 -2.01
N THR A 61 6.24 3.98 -3.22
CA THR A 61 7.07 4.75 -4.17
C THR A 61 6.36 6.02 -4.63
N PHE A 62 5.07 5.94 -4.96
CA PHE A 62 4.27 7.12 -5.30
C PHE A 62 4.27 8.10 -4.13
N LEU A 63 3.97 7.64 -2.92
CA LEU A 63 3.89 8.49 -1.73
C LEU A 63 5.24 9.19 -1.45
N LYS A 64 6.36 8.46 -1.55
CA LYS A 64 7.72 9.01 -1.46
C LYS A 64 7.96 10.11 -2.49
N ARG A 65 7.65 9.85 -3.77
CA ARG A 65 7.84 10.82 -4.87
C ARG A 65 6.96 12.06 -4.70
N TYR A 66 5.71 11.87 -4.28
CA TYR A 66 4.74 12.96 -4.09
C TYR A 66 5.16 13.88 -2.94
N LEU A 67 5.52 13.32 -1.78
CA LEU A 67 6.03 14.05 -0.62
C LEU A 67 7.29 14.85 -0.96
N HIS A 68 8.24 14.22 -1.64
CA HIS A 68 9.47 14.89 -2.03
C HIS A 68 9.23 16.03 -3.01
N THR A 69 8.44 15.79 -4.06
CA THR A 69 8.25 16.75 -5.15
C THR A 69 7.46 17.98 -4.68
N ASN A 70 6.32 17.74 -4.01
CA ASN A 70 5.35 18.78 -3.66
C ASN A 70 5.62 19.44 -2.31
N HIS A 71 6.29 18.74 -1.39
CA HIS A 71 6.46 19.20 -0.01
C HIS A 71 7.91 19.24 0.46
N LYS A 72 8.87 18.80 -0.37
CA LYS A 72 10.31 18.71 -0.04
C LYS A 72 10.60 17.84 1.20
N ILE A 73 9.68 16.95 1.54
CA ILE A 73 9.82 16.00 2.65
C ILE A 73 10.69 14.83 2.19
N ARG A 74 11.70 14.49 3.00
CA ARG A 74 12.59 13.36 2.75
C ARG A 74 12.07 12.13 3.48
N SER A 75 12.07 11.00 2.79
CA SER A 75 11.52 9.75 3.30
C SER A 75 12.19 8.52 2.72
N PHE A 76 12.03 7.38 3.39
CA PHE A 76 12.74 6.14 3.13
C PHE A 76 11.75 4.98 3.03
N ILE A 77 11.96 4.11 2.05
CA ILE A 77 11.13 2.90 1.91
C ILE A 77 11.70 1.87 2.87
N VAL A 78 10.93 1.46 3.87
CA VAL A 78 11.37 0.50 4.88
C VAL A 78 10.60 -0.81 4.74
N PRO A 79 11.26 -1.96 4.92
CA PRO A 79 10.58 -3.24 4.90
C PRO A 79 9.69 -3.40 6.14
N ALA A 80 8.65 -4.19 5.98
CA ALA A 80 7.69 -4.50 7.02
C ALA A 80 7.24 -5.96 6.91
N SER A 81 6.86 -6.54 8.04
CA SER A 81 5.98 -7.71 8.05
C SER A 81 4.52 -7.26 7.98
N VAL A 82 3.62 -8.23 7.82
CA VAL A 82 2.17 -8.00 7.79
C VAL A 82 1.49 -8.89 8.84
N PRO A 83 0.31 -8.50 9.34
CA PRO A 83 -0.55 -9.37 10.15
C PRO A 83 -0.73 -10.73 9.46
N ASN A 84 -0.79 -11.81 10.23
CA ASN A 84 -0.98 -13.14 9.66
C ASN A 84 -2.28 -13.24 8.87
N ILE A 85 -3.32 -12.49 9.25
CA ILE A 85 -4.59 -12.43 8.49
C ILE A 85 -4.44 -11.90 7.05
N PHE A 86 -3.36 -11.17 6.74
CA PHE A 86 -3.09 -10.62 5.41
C PHE A 86 -1.87 -11.25 4.73
N ARG A 87 -1.11 -12.09 5.44
CA ARG A 87 0.09 -12.70 4.90
C ARG A 87 -0.27 -13.72 3.82
N VAL A 88 0.38 -13.60 2.66
CA VAL A 88 0.28 -14.62 1.62
C VAL A 88 1.11 -15.83 2.03
N GLU A 89 0.53 -17.01 1.97
CA GLU A 89 1.24 -18.24 2.33
C GLU A 89 2.49 -18.43 1.44
N GLY A 90 3.61 -18.80 2.06
CA GLY A 90 4.90 -19.00 1.39
C GLY A 90 5.77 -17.74 1.23
N THR A 91 5.27 -16.53 1.55
CA THR A 91 6.13 -15.34 1.55
C THR A 91 7.01 -15.25 2.80
N PRO A 92 8.20 -14.63 2.73
CA PRO A 92 9.03 -14.32 3.91
C PRO A 92 8.30 -13.47 4.96
N GLU A 93 8.86 -13.37 6.17
CA GLU A 93 8.32 -12.48 7.22
C GLU A 93 8.27 -11.02 6.75
N LEU A 94 9.39 -10.49 6.25
CA LEU A 94 9.46 -9.17 5.61
C LEU A 94 8.99 -9.27 4.16
N CYS A 95 7.68 -9.17 3.97
CA CYS A 95 7.02 -9.30 2.66
C CYS A 95 6.25 -8.04 2.24
N HIS A 96 6.45 -6.93 2.94
CA HIS A 96 5.76 -5.67 2.70
C HIS A 96 6.71 -4.48 2.84
N VAL A 97 6.27 -3.30 2.38
CA VAL A 97 7.02 -2.05 2.55
C VAL A 97 6.12 -0.90 2.97
N SER A 98 6.66 -0.03 3.81
CA SER A 98 6.04 1.22 4.23
C SER A 98 7.01 2.39 4.04
N LEU A 99 6.58 3.60 4.41
CA LEU A 99 7.39 4.79 4.32
C LEU A 99 7.75 5.34 5.71
N LEU A 100 9.06 5.53 5.96
CA LEU A 100 9.58 6.20 7.14
C LEU A 100 9.93 7.66 6.81
N ILE A 101 9.45 8.60 7.63
CA ILE A 101 9.73 10.03 7.50
C ILE A 101 10.38 10.53 8.79
N PRO A 102 11.68 10.88 8.81
CA PRO A 102 12.30 11.45 10.01
C PRO A 102 11.62 12.75 10.45
N LEU A 103 11.62 13.03 11.76
CA LEU A 103 11.10 14.28 12.33
C LEU A 103 12.15 14.98 13.16
N THR A 104 12.84 14.21 13.98
CA THR A 104 13.98 14.63 14.79
C THR A 104 15.10 13.59 14.65
N GLU A 105 16.13 13.67 15.48
CA GLU A 105 17.17 12.63 15.58
C GLU A 105 16.69 11.36 16.29
N THR A 106 15.52 11.38 16.93
CA THR A 106 14.98 10.24 17.69
C THR A 106 13.56 9.85 17.30
N SER A 107 12.87 10.66 16.50
CA SER A 107 11.48 10.39 16.13
C SER A 107 11.23 10.47 14.63
N TYR A 108 10.22 9.74 14.19
CA TYR A 108 9.81 9.61 12.80
C TYR A 108 8.32 9.30 12.68
N TYR A 109 7.77 9.45 11.47
CA TYR A 109 6.48 8.89 11.10
C TYR A 109 6.64 7.61 10.30
N ILE A 110 5.70 6.67 10.48
CA ILE A 110 5.40 5.61 9.52
C ILE A 110 4.12 5.95 8.76
N LEU A 111 4.17 5.80 7.44
CA LEU A 111 3.00 5.83 6.57
C LEU A 111 2.92 4.52 5.79
N ASP A 112 1.75 3.88 5.83
CA ASP A 112 1.49 2.65 5.08
C ASP A 112 0.25 2.81 4.18
N PRO A 113 0.45 3.10 2.89
CA PRO A 113 -0.67 3.27 1.97
C PRO A 113 -1.34 1.94 1.59
N ALA A 114 -0.69 0.78 1.77
CA ALA A 114 -1.31 -0.51 1.46
C ALA A 114 -2.27 -0.96 2.56
N PHE A 115 -2.02 -0.54 3.80
CA PHE A 115 -2.97 -0.69 4.93
C PHE A 115 -3.92 0.50 5.08
N TYR A 116 -3.97 1.41 4.11
CA TYR A 116 -4.91 2.53 4.08
C TYR A 116 -4.90 3.35 5.40
N PHE A 117 -3.70 3.66 5.90
CA PHE A 117 -3.55 4.56 7.04
C PHE A 117 -4.24 5.90 6.75
N LEU A 118 -4.98 6.42 7.72
CA LEU A 118 -5.66 7.72 7.66
C LEU A 118 -4.77 8.87 8.15
N GLY A 119 -3.56 8.56 8.62
CA GLY A 119 -2.59 9.55 9.08
C GLY A 119 -1.23 8.92 9.36
N PRO A 120 -0.30 9.70 9.92
CA PRO A 120 0.98 9.17 10.35
C PRO A 120 0.89 8.43 11.68
N MET A 121 1.58 7.30 11.77
CA MET A 121 1.96 6.75 13.06
C MET A 121 3.24 7.47 13.53
N TYR A 122 3.14 8.28 14.59
CA TYR A 122 4.30 8.86 15.27
C TYR A 122 5.06 7.79 16.03
N VAL A 123 6.38 7.76 15.92
CA VAL A 123 7.24 6.86 16.68
C VAL A 123 8.41 7.65 17.26
N ASP A 124 8.66 7.48 18.55
CA ASP A 124 9.80 8.04 19.28
C ASP A 124 10.67 6.91 19.81
N GLN A 125 11.94 6.87 19.43
CA GLN A 125 12.84 5.78 19.82
C GLN A 125 13.25 5.85 21.30
N VAL A 126 13.02 6.99 21.96
CA VAL A 126 13.40 7.22 23.36
C VAL A 126 12.22 7.08 24.29
N LYS A 127 11.01 7.49 23.85
CA LYS A 127 9.79 7.35 24.66
C LYS A 127 9.15 5.99 24.42
N ALA A 128 8.81 5.30 25.49
CA ALA A 128 8.12 4.00 25.42
C ALA A 128 6.59 4.14 25.32
N GLU A 129 6.07 5.29 24.89
CA GLU A 129 4.63 5.51 24.82
C GLU A 129 4.04 4.73 23.64
N PRO A 130 2.89 4.06 23.83
CA PRO A 130 2.20 3.39 22.74
C PRO A 130 1.71 4.43 21.73
N TYR A 131 1.89 4.12 20.46
CA TYR A 131 1.49 4.92 19.33
C TYR A 131 0.18 4.41 18.77
N ALA A 132 -0.65 5.31 18.23
CA ALA A 132 -1.89 4.94 17.57
C ALA A 132 -1.96 5.59 16.20
N VAL A 133 -2.51 4.86 15.25
CA VAL A 133 -2.91 5.40 13.95
C VAL A 133 -4.20 4.74 13.51
N ASP A 134 -5.06 5.53 12.91
CA ASP A 134 -6.29 5.04 12.32
C ASP A 134 -6.05 4.52 10.90
N SER A 135 -6.78 3.49 10.52
CA SER A 135 -6.76 2.89 9.19
C SER A 135 -8.17 2.56 8.73
N MET A 136 -8.36 2.46 7.41
CA MET A 136 -9.63 2.03 6.84
C MET A 136 -9.51 0.65 6.22
N ASN A 137 -10.19 -0.34 6.79
CA ASN A 137 -10.35 -1.64 6.17
C ASN A 137 -11.33 -1.54 5.01
N ILE A 138 -10.81 -1.22 3.83
CA ILE A 138 -11.62 -1.03 2.63
C ILE A 138 -12.37 -2.30 2.20
N HIS A 139 -11.99 -3.48 2.69
CA HIS A 139 -12.66 -4.74 2.36
C HIS A 139 -13.90 -4.97 3.22
N LYS A 140 -13.93 -4.44 4.44
CA LYS A 140 -15.05 -4.53 5.39
C LYS A 140 -15.79 -3.20 5.60
N GLN A 141 -15.34 -2.11 4.96
CA GLN A 141 -15.81 -0.74 5.21
C GLN A 141 -15.76 -0.36 6.69
N ARG A 142 -14.65 -0.68 7.35
CA ARG A 142 -14.51 -0.56 8.79
C ARG A 142 -13.29 0.25 9.17
N HIS A 143 -13.49 1.22 10.05
CA HIS A 143 -12.41 1.94 10.70
C HIS A 143 -11.71 1.04 11.72
N GLU A 144 -10.39 0.98 11.68
CA GLU A 144 -9.57 0.14 12.54
C GLU A 144 -8.43 0.95 13.16
N THR A 145 -8.27 0.85 14.48
CA THR A 145 -7.14 1.44 15.21
C THR A 145 -5.98 0.46 15.21
N ILE A 146 -4.80 0.95 14.81
CA ILE A 146 -3.55 0.21 14.91
C ILE A 146 -2.74 0.82 16.05
N LEU A 147 -2.36 -0.02 16.99
CA LEU A 147 -1.47 0.36 18.09
C LEU A 147 -0.06 -0.11 17.79
N GLY A 148 0.93 0.66 18.22
CA GLY A 148 2.34 0.35 17.99
C GLY A 148 3.25 0.69 19.16
N GLN A 149 4.40 0.04 19.23
CA GLN A 149 5.45 0.30 20.21
C GLN A 149 6.82 0.06 19.59
N TYR A 150 7.78 0.92 19.92
CA TYR A 150 9.17 0.70 19.53
C TYR A 150 9.83 -0.28 20.50
N ASP A 151 10.43 -1.36 19.98
CA ASP A 151 11.06 -2.43 20.78
C ASP A 151 12.59 -2.30 20.91
N GLY A 152 13.16 -1.18 20.43
CA GLY A 152 14.59 -0.96 20.35
C GLY A 152 15.20 -1.27 18.98
N GLN A 153 14.47 -1.96 18.10
CA GLN A 153 14.93 -2.30 16.75
C GLN A 153 13.92 -1.86 15.68
N ARG A 154 12.64 -2.12 15.93
CA ARG A 154 11.54 -1.89 14.98
C ARG A 154 10.30 -1.35 15.70
N CYS A 155 9.36 -0.82 14.92
CA CYS A 155 8.03 -0.50 15.42
C CYS A 155 7.15 -1.74 15.30
N LEU A 156 6.86 -2.40 16.42
CA LEU A 156 5.90 -3.50 16.49
C LEU A 156 4.49 -2.94 16.54
N CYS A 157 3.56 -3.56 15.82
CA CYS A 157 2.18 -3.12 15.72
C CYS A 157 1.19 -4.28 15.84
N PHE A 158 -0.04 -3.95 16.21
CA PHE A 158 -1.19 -4.84 16.21
C PHE A 158 -2.48 -4.04 15.99
N PHE A 159 -3.53 -4.69 15.51
CA PHE A 159 -4.87 -4.11 15.52
C PHE A 159 -5.41 -4.13 16.95
N GLU A 160 -6.05 -3.06 17.41
CA GLU A 160 -6.62 -2.97 18.75
C GLU A 160 -7.59 -4.13 19.07
N GLU A 161 -8.37 -4.57 18.08
CA GLU A 161 -9.29 -5.70 18.21
C GLU A 161 -8.62 -7.08 18.11
N SER A 162 -7.35 -7.15 17.71
CA SER A 162 -6.59 -8.40 17.54
C SER A 162 -5.14 -8.26 18.04
N PRO A 163 -4.93 -8.04 19.35
CA PRO A 163 -3.61 -7.75 19.91
C PRO A 163 -2.60 -8.90 19.81
N SER A 164 -3.06 -10.13 19.54
CA SER A 164 -2.20 -11.30 19.35
C SER A 164 -1.58 -11.40 17.95
N ASP A 165 -2.16 -10.74 16.94
CA ASP A 165 -1.65 -10.79 15.56
C ASP A 165 -0.75 -9.58 15.30
N THR A 166 0.53 -9.73 15.67
CA THR A 166 1.51 -8.65 15.60
C THR A 166 2.29 -8.65 14.28
N TRP A 167 2.74 -7.47 13.87
CA TRP A 167 3.67 -7.27 12.77
C TRP A 167 4.64 -6.13 13.10
N GLY A 168 5.59 -5.80 12.21
CA GLY A 168 6.54 -4.74 12.49
C GLY A 168 7.07 -4.00 11.26
N TYR A 169 7.46 -2.75 11.49
CA TYR A 169 8.11 -1.85 10.54
C TYR A 169 9.57 -1.66 10.92
N GLU A 170 10.48 -2.01 10.00
CA GLU A 170 11.92 -1.88 10.20
C GLU A 170 12.38 -0.41 10.10
N THR A 171 13.56 -0.13 10.66
CA THR A 171 14.14 1.23 10.73
C THR A 171 15.30 1.46 9.76
N TYR A 172 15.45 0.59 8.76
CA TYR A 172 16.43 0.71 7.68
C TYR A 172 15.76 0.79 6.32
N GLU A 173 16.40 1.44 5.36
CA GLU A 173 15.88 1.55 4.00
C GLU A 173 16.22 0.29 3.21
N VAL A 174 15.23 -0.26 2.51
CA VAL A 174 15.43 -1.28 1.47
C VAL A 174 15.74 -0.62 0.13
N LEU A 175 16.81 -1.07 -0.53
CA LEU A 175 17.31 -0.48 -1.78
C LEU A 175 16.88 -1.25 -3.04
N ASP A 176 16.42 -2.48 -2.88
CA ASP A 176 15.99 -3.41 -3.94
C ASP A 176 14.63 -4.04 -3.62
N PRO A 177 13.57 -3.25 -3.33
CA PRO A 177 12.31 -3.79 -2.82
C PRO A 177 11.61 -4.71 -3.83
N ASP A 178 11.72 -4.43 -5.14
CA ASP A 178 11.12 -5.28 -6.18
C ASP A 178 11.75 -6.69 -6.19
N GLU A 179 13.08 -6.75 -6.09
CA GLU A 179 13.86 -7.99 -6.12
C GLU A 179 13.86 -8.76 -4.80
N SER A 180 13.64 -8.09 -3.67
CA SER A 180 13.72 -8.71 -2.34
C SER A 180 12.38 -8.94 -1.65
N ILE A 181 11.32 -8.23 -2.07
CA ILE A 181 9.98 -8.33 -1.49
C ILE A 181 8.97 -8.62 -2.58
N GLY A 182 8.94 -7.80 -3.63
CA GLY A 182 7.96 -7.88 -4.71
C GLY A 182 7.92 -9.25 -5.38
N ILE A 183 9.08 -9.81 -5.72
CA ILE A 183 9.19 -11.12 -6.38
C ILE A 183 8.52 -12.24 -5.57
N HIS A 184 8.62 -12.23 -4.25
CA HIS A 184 8.04 -13.27 -3.40
C HIS A 184 6.51 -13.17 -3.38
N PHE A 185 5.98 -11.97 -3.23
CA PHE A 185 4.54 -11.73 -3.26
C PHE A 185 3.94 -12.14 -4.61
N LEU A 186 4.56 -11.73 -5.72
CA LEU A 186 4.09 -12.06 -7.07
C LEU A 186 4.19 -13.56 -7.37
N THR A 187 5.20 -14.24 -6.84
CA THR A 187 5.35 -15.70 -7.02
C THR A 187 4.22 -16.47 -6.32
N HIS A 188 3.86 -16.07 -5.09
CA HIS A 188 2.86 -16.77 -4.27
C HIS A 188 1.43 -16.25 -4.48
N LYS A 189 1.26 -15.14 -5.20
CA LYS A 189 -0.05 -14.60 -5.60
C LYS A 189 -0.12 -14.45 -7.12
N PRO A 190 -0.21 -15.57 -7.88
CA PRO A 190 -0.10 -15.57 -9.33
C PRO A 190 -1.34 -15.02 -10.06
N GLU A 191 -2.49 -14.97 -9.38
CA GLU A 191 -3.73 -14.46 -9.96
C GLU A 191 -3.73 -12.93 -9.96
N PRO A 192 -3.86 -12.29 -11.14
CA PRO A 192 -3.87 -10.85 -11.24
C PRO A 192 -5.13 -10.27 -10.60
N PHE A 193 -4.95 -9.16 -9.89
CA PHE A 193 -6.06 -8.38 -9.38
C PHE A 193 -5.78 -6.88 -9.45
N LEU A 194 -6.84 -6.09 -9.31
CA LEU A 194 -6.83 -4.64 -9.20
C LEU A 194 -7.89 -4.22 -8.20
N CYS A 195 -7.50 -3.46 -7.19
CA CYS A 195 -8.37 -2.80 -6.23
C CYS A 195 -8.20 -1.29 -6.37
N LYS A 196 -9.27 -0.61 -6.80
CA LYS A 196 -9.35 0.84 -6.92
C LYS A 196 -10.12 1.40 -5.73
N THR A 197 -9.59 2.44 -5.11
CA THR A 197 -10.27 3.19 -4.06
C THR A 197 -10.66 4.59 -4.53
N ILE A 198 -11.67 5.19 -3.91
CA ILE A 198 -12.02 6.60 -4.05
C ILE A 198 -12.03 7.26 -2.67
N MET A 199 -11.76 8.55 -2.61
CA MET A 199 -11.85 9.33 -1.39
C MET A 199 -13.28 9.87 -1.21
N SER A 200 -13.89 9.59 -0.06
CA SER A 200 -15.16 10.20 0.34
C SER A 200 -15.09 10.59 1.82
N GLY A 201 -15.48 11.83 2.14
CA GLY A 201 -15.42 12.32 3.52
C GLY A 201 -14.02 12.29 4.16
N GLY A 202 -12.95 12.28 3.37
CA GLY A 202 -11.57 12.20 3.86
C GLY A 202 -11.07 10.78 4.15
N VAL A 203 -11.84 9.74 3.83
CA VAL A 203 -11.41 8.33 4.00
C VAL A 203 -11.53 7.56 2.67
N PRO A 204 -10.66 6.56 2.42
CA PRO A 204 -10.69 5.77 1.21
C PRO A 204 -11.76 4.68 1.28
N TYR A 205 -12.53 4.53 0.20
CA TYR A 205 -13.49 3.44 0.01
C TYR A 205 -13.11 2.62 -1.21
N LYS A 206 -13.28 1.30 -1.14
CA LYS A 206 -13.13 0.43 -2.31
C LYS A 206 -14.28 0.69 -3.28
N ASP A 207 -13.92 1.12 -4.48
CA ASP A 207 -14.83 1.42 -5.58
C ASP A 207 -14.99 0.16 -6.45
N TYR A 208 -13.87 -0.28 -7.03
CA TYR A 208 -13.82 -1.47 -7.88
C TYR A 208 -12.78 -2.46 -7.42
N HIS A 209 -13.09 -3.74 -7.53
CA HIS A 209 -12.13 -4.83 -7.37
C HIS A 209 -12.33 -5.87 -8.47
N LEU A 210 -11.32 -5.98 -9.35
CA LEU A 210 -11.25 -6.97 -10.41
C LEU A 210 -10.22 -8.00 -10.00
N LYS A 211 -10.56 -9.29 -10.05
CA LYS A 211 -9.63 -10.38 -9.77
C LYS A 211 -9.92 -11.57 -10.66
N MET A 212 -8.90 -12.37 -10.93
CA MET A 212 -9.08 -13.68 -11.53
C MET A 212 -9.21 -14.72 -10.43
N GLU A 213 -10.19 -15.63 -10.55
CA GLU A 213 -10.35 -16.79 -9.67
C GLU A 213 -10.71 -17.98 -10.54
N GLU A 214 -9.93 -19.07 -10.48
CA GLU A 214 -10.22 -20.31 -11.22
C GLU A 214 -10.40 -20.09 -12.74
N GLY A 215 -9.68 -19.10 -13.29
CA GLY A 215 -9.75 -18.72 -14.71
C GLY A 215 -10.94 -17.81 -15.07
N GLN A 216 -11.78 -17.43 -14.10
CA GLN A 216 -12.89 -16.50 -14.30
C GLN A 216 -12.53 -15.10 -13.81
N LEU A 217 -13.00 -14.08 -14.54
CA LEU A 217 -12.98 -12.70 -14.07
C LEU A 217 -14.11 -12.50 -13.07
N VAL A 218 -13.76 -12.06 -11.87
CA VAL A 218 -14.69 -11.60 -10.85
C VAL A 218 -14.62 -10.09 -10.79
N PHE A 219 -15.76 -9.44 -11.04
CA PHE A 219 -15.92 -8.01 -10.98
C PHE A 219 -16.75 -7.64 -9.76
N ILE A 220 -16.14 -6.90 -8.84
CA ILE A 220 -16.79 -6.41 -7.62
C ILE A 220 -16.88 -4.89 -7.71
N GLN A 221 -18.09 -4.37 -7.50
CA GLN A 221 -18.36 -2.94 -7.37
C GLN A 221 -19.04 -2.71 -6.02
N ASP A 222 -18.55 -1.76 -5.22
CA ASP A 222 -19.13 -1.44 -3.91
C ASP A 222 -19.35 -2.68 -3.02
N HIS A 223 -18.39 -3.60 -3.05
CA HIS A 223 -18.39 -4.86 -2.26
C HIS A 223 -19.40 -5.91 -2.72
N VAL A 224 -20.13 -5.65 -3.81
CA VAL A 224 -21.05 -6.60 -4.45
C VAL A 224 -20.39 -7.20 -5.68
N GLU A 225 -20.40 -8.54 -5.78
CA GLU A 225 -20.04 -9.22 -7.02
C GLU A 225 -21.12 -8.93 -8.08
N VAL A 226 -20.74 -8.17 -9.10
CA VAL A 226 -21.64 -7.75 -10.20
C VAL A 226 -21.44 -8.59 -11.45
N TYR A 227 -20.37 -9.38 -11.50
CA TYR A 227 -20.07 -10.30 -12.59
C TYR A 227 -19.06 -11.38 -12.17
N ARG A 228 -19.29 -12.60 -12.65
CA ARG A 228 -18.34 -13.71 -12.66
C ARG A 228 -18.48 -14.48 -13.96
N GLY A 229 -17.39 -14.60 -14.71
CA GLY A 229 -17.41 -15.28 -16.00
C GLY A 229 -16.14 -15.04 -16.82
N LEU A 230 -16.20 -15.36 -18.11
CA LEU A 230 -15.07 -15.19 -19.01
C LEU A 230 -14.91 -13.71 -19.40
N PRO A 231 -13.68 -13.15 -19.45
CA PRO A 231 -13.48 -11.74 -19.78
C PRO A 231 -14.10 -11.26 -21.11
N ASP A 232 -14.24 -12.14 -22.10
CA ASP A 232 -14.85 -11.87 -23.41
C ASP A 232 -16.39 -11.87 -23.39
N GLN A 233 -17.00 -12.29 -22.27
CA GLN A 233 -18.43 -12.30 -22.04
C GLN A 233 -18.87 -11.21 -21.05
N LEU A 234 -18.01 -10.21 -20.83
CA LEU A 234 -18.32 -9.10 -19.93
C LEU A 234 -19.51 -8.30 -20.52
N PRO A 235 -20.56 -7.99 -19.73
CA PRO A 235 -21.67 -7.17 -20.20
C PRO A 235 -21.21 -5.79 -20.66
N GLU A 236 -21.84 -5.23 -21.71
CA GLU A 236 -21.49 -3.93 -22.30
C GLU A 236 -21.37 -2.80 -21.25
N ARG A 237 -22.33 -2.74 -20.31
CA ARG A 237 -22.29 -1.78 -19.18
C ARG A 237 -20.99 -1.84 -18.36
N LEU A 238 -20.41 -3.04 -18.19
CA LEU A 238 -19.17 -3.23 -17.44
C LEU A 238 -17.93 -3.03 -18.32
N HIS A 239 -18.05 -3.29 -19.64
CA HIS A 239 -17.03 -2.87 -20.60
C HIS A 239 -16.82 -1.36 -20.57
N GLU A 240 -17.90 -0.57 -20.54
CA GLU A 240 -17.81 0.89 -20.44
C GLU A 240 -17.09 1.34 -19.17
N VAL A 241 -17.37 0.71 -18.03
CA VAL A 241 -16.64 0.97 -16.77
C VAL A 241 -15.15 0.68 -16.93
N VAL A 242 -14.80 -0.46 -17.55
CA VAL A 242 -13.40 -0.81 -17.80
C VAL A 242 -12.73 0.22 -18.71
N GLU A 243 -13.38 0.61 -19.80
CA GLU A 243 -12.80 1.53 -20.78
C GLU A 243 -12.72 2.99 -20.30
N GLN A 244 -13.70 3.44 -19.51
CA GLN A 244 -13.77 4.83 -19.10
C GLN A 244 -13.06 5.09 -17.76
N LEU A 245 -13.18 4.17 -16.80
CA LEU A 245 -12.74 4.40 -15.42
C LEU A 245 -11.48 3.60 -15.06
N LEU A 246 -11.36 2.38 -15.58
CA LEU A 246 -10.26 1.48 -15.22
C LEU A 246 -9.15 1.38 -16.26
N PHE A 247 -9.36 1.94 -17.45
CA PHE A 247 -8.46 1.76 -18.60
C PHE A 247 -7.04 2.22 -18.31
N LYS A 248 -6.90 3.36 -17.62
CA LYS A 248 -5.60 3.91 -17.23
C LYS A 248 -4.78 2.97 -16.33
N TYR A 249 -5.44 2.01 -15.68
CA TYR A 249 -4.83 1.00 -14.81
C TYR A 249 -4.58 -0.35 -15.49
N LEU A 250 -5.20 -0.58 -16.65
CA LEU A 250 -5.23 -1.88 -17.33
C LEU A 250 -4.61 -1.85 -18.72
N ARG A 251 -4.36 -0.70 -19.34
CA ARG A 251 -3.66 -0.66 -20.63
C ARG A 251 -2.63 0.46 -20.68
N PRO A 252 -1.51 0.27 -21.42
CA PRO A 252 -0.58 1.35 -21.69
C PRO A 252 -1.31 2.56 -22.25
N LEU A 253 -1.06 3.74 -21.71
CA LEU A 253 -1.28 4.97 -22.47
C LEU A 253 -0.42 4.88 -23.74
N ARG A 254 -1.04 5.00 -24.92
CA ARG A 254 -0.37 4.99 -26.22
C ARG A 254 0.37 6.29 -26.45
#